data_AF-A0A524Q8R6-F1
#
_entry.id   AF-A0A524Q8R6-F1
#
_cell.length_a   1.000
_cell.length_b   1.000
_cell.length_c   1.000
_cell.angle_alpha   90.00
_cell.angle_beta   90.00
_cell.angle_gamma   90.00
#
_symmetry.space_group_name_H-M   'P 1'
#
loop_
_entity.id
_entity.type
_entity.pdbx_description
1 polymer ?
#
loop_
_entity_poly.entity_id
_entity_poly.type
_entity_poly.pdbx_seq_one_letter_code
_entity_poly.pdbx_strand_id
1 'polypeptide(L)'
;MAARLRIDLVYCGLLCTLFCGFLIAAEKDSSWSYAEVTQEQHEVRLQWWNTARFGMFVHWGIYSVTGGEYGDKPITNSAEWMMNKGKIPIAEYEKFADQFNPTQFDAQAFVKLAKDAGMRYLVITAKHHDGFSMFGSKCSPYNVVEATPFKRDIMMELAHACRDQGLRFGFYYSQCQDWHHPGGMGNNWDKTIQRVSFDEYVRVKAAPEVKQLLTEYGPIGIFWWDTPRDMSEESFDSLHSLTALQPGIITNDRLGKDHEGDYKTFERRIPRNAPPNQDWEVCMPISGSWGYKRSDRSFKSIPTLIRNLVDIASKGGNYLLNVSPTGEGTLLPESVERLKAIGQWMKVNSESIYDTTASPFTRLSWGRCTKKAYAGGSTLYLHVFDWPENGELLVPGLKNKVQQTYLMADWKALETRREVSGIVVSLPTTAPDEIDSVVVMKICGTLDVEDVLPMPQKDGLLVLQADQADIHNNEGSQDARVQEHEGRPNIGYWTDAQAWVEWSFKIDKPGKYEVLAELAIEAEKTRFRLVLPGQQKTVELSSTGGYSNYVNKSLGKLDFDKAGEYTLQIRPENDHWQPINLRQLELNLQYTEKER
;
A
#
# COMPACT_ATOMS: atom_id res chain seq x y z
N MET A 1 -58.78 33.89 2.96
CA MET A 1 -60.10 33.23 2.96
C MET A 1 -60.26 32.52 1.62
N ALA A 2 -60.28 31.18 1.63
CA ALA A 2 -60.76 30.24 0.59
C ALA A 2 -60.25 30.37 -0.86
N ALA A 3 -60.26 29.35 -1.71
CA ALA A 3 -60.01 27.91 -1.65
C ALA A 3 -60.01 27.44 -3.11
N ARG A 4 -59.12 26.49 -3.44
CA ARG A 4 -59.26 25.39 -4.42
C ARG A 4 -59.77 25.69 -5.84
N LEU A 5 -58.95 25.32 -6.84
CA LEU A 5 -59.43 24.79 -8.12
C LEU A 5 -59.00 23.31 -8.27
N ARG A 6 -59.99 22.45 -8.50
CA ARG A 6 -59.87 21.12 -9.13
C ARG A 6 -60.29 21.28 -10.59
N ILE A 7 -59.57 20.70 -11.54
CA ILE A 7 -60.13 20.27 -12.83
C ILE A 7 -59.47 18.95 -13.22
N ASP A 8 -60.29 17.92 -13.39
CA ASP A 8 -59.97 16.65 -14.05
C ASP A 8 -60.24 16.77 -15.57
N LEU A 9 -59.35 16.15 -16.37
CA LEU A 9 -59.54 15.33 -17.60
C LEU A 9 -60.86 15.53 -18.42
N VAL A 10 -60.93 15.52 -19.77
CA VAL A 10 -60.46 14.54 -20.78
C VAL A 10 -60.63 15.15 -22.21
N TYR A 11 -59.74 14.84 -23.17
CA TYR A 11 -60.01 14.23 -24.52
C TYR A 11 -59.11 14.68 -25.69
N CYS A 12 -58.36 13.67 -26.16
CA CYS A 12 -57.86 13.31 -27.49
C CYS A 12 -57.86 14.29 -28.68
N GLY A 13 -56.74 14.24 -29.42
CA GLY A 13 -56.75 14.21 -30.88
C GLY A 13 -55.36 14.43 -31.50
N LEU A 14 -54.93 13.50 -32.36
CA LEU A 14 -53.73 13.51 -33.23
C LEU A 14 -52.36 13.16 -32.61
N LEU A 15 -52.03 11.87 -32.66
CA LEU A 15 -50.68 11.39 -32.97
C LEU A 15 -50.74 9.90 -33.36
N CYS A 16 -51.04 9.63 -34.64
CA CYS A 16 -50.87 8.29 -35.21
C CYS A 16 -50.82 8.34 -36.74
N THR A 17 -49.65 8.61 -37.31
CA THR A 17 -49.19 8.06 -38.60
C THR A 17 -47.72 8.40 -38.76
N LEU A 18 -46.85 7.43 -38.50
CA LEU A 18 -45.61 7.12 -39.26
C LEU A 18 -44.74 6.20 -38.40
N PHE A 19 -45.13 4.93 -38.39
CA PHE A 19 -44.27 3.79 -38.05
C PHE A 19 -44.26 2.92 -39.31
N CYS A 20 -43.14 2.87 -40.04
CA CYS A 20 -42.70 1.72 -40.84
C CYS A 20 -41.49 2.11 -41.69
N GLY A 21 -40.35 1.49 -41.41
CA GLY A 21 -39.17 1.51 -42.26
C GLY A 21 -37.93 1.97 -41.51
N PHE A 22 -37.23 1.03 -40.88
CA PHE A 22 -35.78 0.83 -40.91
C PHE A 22 -35.39 -0.16 -39.81
N LEU A 23 -35.75 -1.43 -40.05
CA LEU A 23 -34.97 -2.58 -39.63
C LEU A 23 -34.14 -2.96 -40.86
N ILE A 24 -32.83 -2.77 -40.80
CA ILE A 24 -31.74 -3.56 -41.42
C ILE A 24 -30.41 -2.80 -41.19
N ALA A 25 -29.41 -3.58 -40.74
CA ALA A 25 -27.97 -3.28 -40.63
C ALA A 25 -27.52 -2.32 -39.52
N ALA A 26 -27.33 -2.86 -38.32
CA ALA A 26 -26.23 -2.44 -37.45
C ALA A 26 -25.18 -3.57 -37.47
N GLU A 27 -24.35 -3.58 -38.51
CA GLU A 27 -23.06 -4.29 -38.49
C GLU A 27 -22.03 -3.39 -37.81
N LYS A 28 -21.32 -3.98 -36.84
CA LYS A 28 -20.00 -3.61 -36.31
C LYS A 28 -19.66 -2.11 -36.31
N ASP A 29 -20.01 -1.44 -35.22
CA ASP A 29 -19.20 -0.32 -34.73
C ASP A 29 -18.83 -0.61 -33.27
N SER A 30 -17.78 -1.40 -33.09
CA SER A 30 -17.17 -1.72 -31.79
C SER A 30 -16.12 -0.67 -31.46
N SER A 31 -16.46 0.61 -31.55
CA SER A 31 -15.64 1.69 -31.00
C SER A 31 -16.17 2.02 -29.61
N TRP A 32 -15.64 1.35 -28.59
CA TRP A 32 -15.81 1.78 -27.21
C TRP A 32 -15.03 3.08 -27.03
N SER A 33 -15.64 4.22 -27.36
CA SER A 33 -15.12 5.52 -26.97
C SER A 33 -15.32 5.67 -25.47
N TYR A 34 -14.24 5.52 -24.71
CA TYR A 34 -14.20 5.95 -23.32
C TYR A 34 -14.43 7.46 -23.31
N ALA A 35 -15.53 7.91 -22.72
CA ALA A 35 -15.64 9.32 -22.37
C ALA A 35 -14.48 9.61 -21.41
N GLU A 36 -13.56 10.48 -21.81
CA GLU A 36 -12.47 10.90 -20.95
C GLU A 36 -13.06 11.43 -19.64
N VAL A 37 -12.75 10.75 -18.54
CA VAL A 37 -13.14 11.23 -17.22
C VAL A 37 -12.34 12.49 -16.95
N THR A 38 -13.04 13.58 -16.69
CA THR A 38 -12.36 14.83 -16.33
C THR A 38 -11.59 14.67 -15.02
N GLN A 39 -10.50 15.42 -14.85
CA GLN A 39 -9.74 15.45 -13.60
C GLN A 39 -10.63 15.73 -12.38
N GLU A 40 -11.63 16.61 -12.53
CA GLU A 40 -12.60 16.94 -11.47
C GLU A 40 -13.45 15.72 -11.07
N GLN A 41 -13.94 14.96 -12.04
CA GLN A 41 -14.67 13.72 -11.76
C GLN A 41 -13.80 12.68 -11.09
N HIS A 42 -12.54 12.53 -11.51
CA HIS A 42 -11.56 11.65 -10.89
C HIS A 42 -11.35 12.02 -9.41
N GLU A 43 -11.08 13.30 -9.12
CA GLU A 43 -10.87 13.80 -7.76
C GLU A 43 -12.09 13.61 -6.86
N VAL A 44 -13.30 13.86 -7.38
CA VAL A 44 -14.55 13.65 -6.62
C VAL A 44 -14.76 12.18 -6.26
N ARG A 45 -14.43 11.24 -7.16
CA ARG A 45 -14.55 9.80 -6.90
C ARG A 45 -13.57 9.32 -5.84
N LEU A 46 -12.32 9.81 -5.88
CA LEU A 46 -11.29 9.43 -4.92
C LEU A 46 -11.41 10.13 -3.57
N GLN A 47 -12.20 11.21 -3.46
CA GLN A 47 -12.30 11.99 -2.23
C GLN A 47 -12.61 11.13 -1.00
N TRP A 48 -13.62 10.26 -1.06
CA TRP A 48 -13.97 9.41 0.08
C TRP A 48 -12.82 8.45 0.45
N TRP A 49 -12.10 7.96 -0.55
CA TRP A 49 -11.01 7.00 -0.38
C TRP A 49 -9.77 7.68 0.20
N ASN A 50 -9.42 8.87 -0.30
CA ASN A 50 -8.35 9.71 0.25
C ASN A 50 -8.62 10.13 1.70
N THR A 51 -9.89 10.28 2.09
CA THR A 51 -10.24 10.55 3.50
C THR A 51 -10.23 9.31 4.39
N ALA A 52 -10.43 8.12 3.81
CA ALA A 52 -10.60 6.87 4.55
C ALA A 52 -9.30 6.37 5.19
N ARG A 53 -8.18 6.44 4.46
CA ARG A 53 -6.81 5.99 4.83
C ARG A 53 -6.62 4.53 5.23
N PHE A 54 -7.65 3.84 5.71
CA PHE A 54 -7.54 2.50 6.26
C PHE A 54 -8.70 1.60 5.88
N GLY A 55 -8.39 0.44 5.31
CA GLY A 55 -9.35 -0.56 4.85
C GLY A 55 -8.97 -2.00 5.24
N MET A 56 -9.95 -2.88 5.16
CA MET A 56 -9.78 -4.33 5.33
C MET A 56 -9.68 -5.01 3.97
N PHE A 57 -8.62 -5.78 3.76
CA PHE A 57 -8.61 -6.80 2.70
C PHE A 57 -9.04 -8.14 3.31
N VAL A 58 -9.73 -8.97 2.53
CA VAL A 58 -10.08 -10.33 2.91
C VAL A 58 -9.72 -11.28 1.77
N HIS A 59 -8.78 -12.19 2.02
CA HIS A 59 -8.51 -13.33 1.14
C HIS A 59 -9.17 -14.58 1.71
N TRP A 60 -10.30 -14.94 1.10
CA TRP A 60 -11.06 -16.11 1.51
C TRP A 60 -11.57 -16.90 0.29
N GLY A 61 -11.50 -18.21 0.42
CA GLY A 61 -11.80 -19.16 -0.65
C GLY A 61 -11.64 -20.59 -0.14
N ILE A 62 -11.90 -21.56 -1.00
CA ILE A 62 -11.84 -22.99 -0.65
C ILE A 62 -10.43 -23.46 -0.27
N TYR A 63 -9.37 -22.74 -0.65
CA TYR A 63 -8.01 -22.96 -0.13
C TYR A 63 -7.90 -22.85 1.40
N SER A 64 -8.86 -22.19 2.06
CA SER A 64 -8.91 -22.09 3.52
C SER A 64 -9.31 -23.40 4.21
N VAL A 65 -9.94 -24.35 3.51
CA VAL A 65 -10.36 -25.64 4.07
C VAL A 65 -9.17 -26.43 4.62
N THR A 66 -8.07 -26.49 3.87
CA THR A 66 -6.87 -27.23 4.29
C THR A 66 -5.84 -26.34 4.98
N GLY A 67 -6.02 -25.02 4.93
CA GLY A 67 -5.04 -24.07 5.48
C GLY A 67 -3.68 -24.14 4.77
N GLY A 68 -3.67 -24.37 3.46
CA GLY A 68 -2.43 -24.45 2.67
C GLY A 68 -1.66 -25.76 2.81
N GLU A 69 -2.34 -26.84 3.21
CA GLU A 69 -1.80 -28.21 3.24
C GLU A 69 -2.37 -29.01 2.06
N TYR A 70 -1.53 -29.84 1.44
CA TYR A 70 -1.93 -30.79 0.41
C TYR A 70 -1.22 -32.13 0.63
N GLY A 71 -1.98 -33.19 0.90
CA GLY A 71 -1.45 -34.40 1.54
C GLY A 71 -0.85 -34.07 2.92
N ASP A 72 0.26 -34.70 3.27
CA ASP A 72 0.98 -34.45 4.54
C ASP A 72 2.02 -33.32 4.45
N LYS A 73 1.93 -32.45 3.43
CA LYS A 73 2.96 -31.43 3.16
C LYS A 73 2.38 -30.01 3.19
N PRO A 74 2.97 -29.09 3.96
CA PRO A 74 2.64 -27.68 3.89
C PRO A 74 3.18 -27.08 2.59
N ILE A 75 2.41 -26.19 1.97
CA ILE A 75 2.87 -25.41 0.82
C ILE A 75 3.83 -24.31 1.30
N THR A 76 4.92 -24.08 0.56
CA THR A 76 5.96 -23.10 0.92
C THR A 76 5.52 -21.65 0.67
N ASN A 77 4.55 -21.43 -0.21
CA ASN A 77 3.99 -20.12 -0.54
C ASN A 77 2.81 -19.74 0.39
N SER A 78 2.16 -18.61 0.13
CA SER A 78 0.86 -18.28 0.69
C SER A 78 -0.20 -19.33 0.29
N ALA A 79 -1.19 -19.56 1.16
CA ALA A 79 -2.13 -20.67 1.03
C ALA A 79 -3.03 -20.57 -0.22
N GLU A 80 -3.40 -19.36 -0.65
CA GLU A 80 -4.22 -19.14 -1.84
C GLU A 80 -3.55 -19.57 -3.16
N TRP A 81 -2.23 -19.83 -3.13
CA TRP A 81 -1.46 -20.38 -4.24
C TRP A 81 -1.34 -21.91 -4.20
N MET A 82 -2.01 -22.60 -3.26
CA MET A 82 -1.81 -24.03 -3.04
C MET A 82 -2.10 -24.89 -4.27
N MET A 83 -3.10 -24.52 -5.09
CA MET A 83 -3.42 -25.24 -6.33
C MET A 83 -2.22 -25.21 -7.29
N ASN A 84 -1.65 -24.04 -7.53
CA ASN A 84 -0.51 -23.83 -8.42
C ASN A 84 0.79 -24.43 -7.87
N LYS A 85 1.08 -24.23 -6.58
CA LYS A 85 2.35 -24.63 -5.96
C LYS A 85 2.37 -26.10 -5.58
N GLY A 86 1.24 -26.65 -5.18
CA GLY A 86 1.03 -28.09 -5.00
C GLY A 86 0.86 -28.84 -6.31
N LYS A 87 0.69 -28.13 -7.44
CA LYS A 87 0.41 -28.71 -8.76
C LYS A 87 -0.81 -29.63 -8.72
N ILE A 88 -1.82 -29.20 -7.97
CA ILE A 88 -3.04 -29.98 -7.69
C ILE A 88 -3.90 -29.97 -8.95
N PRO A 89 -4.24 -31.14 -9.54
CA PRO A 89 -5.16 -31.22 -10.67
C PRO A 89 -6.53 -30.64 -10.32
N ILE A 90 -7.25 -30.10 -11.31
CA ILE A 90 -8.58 -29.48 -11.13
C ILE A 90 -9.53 -30.45 -10.42
N ALA A 91 -9.65 -31.68 -10.93
CA ALA A 91 -10.54 -32.71 -10.39
C ALA A 91 -10.23 -33.10 -8.92
N GLU A 92 -9.01 -32.85 -8.44
CA GLU A 92 -8.66 -33.05 -7.03
C GLU A 92 -8.96 -31.81 -6.19
N TYR A 93 -8.68 -30.63 -6.73
CA TYR A 93 -8.91 -29.35 -6.05
C TYR A 93 -10.40 -29.04 -5.85
N GLU A 94 -11.25 -29.40 -6.81
CA GLU A 94 -12.71 -29.20 -6.74
C GLU A 94 -13.34 -29.86 -5.50
N LYS A 95 -12.75 -30.95 -5.00
CA LYS A 95 -13.22 -31.69 -3.80
C LYS A 95 -13.10 -30.87 -2.51
N PHE A 96 -12.37 -29.76 -2.51
CA PHE A 96 -12.35 -28.83 -1.38
C PHE A 96 -13.65 -28.02 -1.27
N ALA A 97 -14.38 -27.83 -2.38
CA ALA A 97 -15.69 -27.18 -2.35
C ALA A 97 -16.72 -28.01 -1.55
N ASP A 98 -16.68 -29.34 -1.66
CA ASP A 98 -17.53 -30.27 -0.90
C ASP A 98 -17.35 -30.15 0.62
N GLN A 99 -16.18 -29.67 1.06
CA GLN A 99 -15.81 -29.52 2.47
C GLN A 99 -16.02 -28.10 3.00
N PHE A 100 -16.20 -27.12 2.11
CA PHE A 100 -16.31 -25.72 2.49
C PHE A 100 -17.70 -25.42 3.07
N ASN A 101 -17.80 -25.40 4.40
CA ASN A 101 -19.05 -25.14 5.11
C ASN A 101 -18.82 -24.21 6.33
N PRO A 102 -18.63 -22.89 6.10
CA PRO A 102 -18.31 -21.94 7.16
C PRO A 102 -19.51 -21.60 8.05
N THR A 103 -19.90 -22.57 8.88
CA THR A 103 -21.06 -22.47 9.79
C THR A 103 -20.92 -21.38 10.85
N GLN A 104 -19.71 -20.86 11.09
CA GLN A 104 -19.46 -19.79 12.05
C GLN A 104 -19.39 -18.40 11.39
N PHE A 105 -19.55 -18.31 10.06
CA PHE A 105 -19.54 -17.03 9.36
C PHE A 105 -20.79 -16.19 9.67
N ASP A 106 -20.54 -14.99 10.17
CA ASP A 106 -21.50 -13.91 10.39
C ASP A 106 -20.96 -12.62 9.79
N ALA A 107 -21.58 -12.17 8.69
CA ALA A 107 -21.20 -10.95 7.98
C ALA A 107 -21.32 -9.69 8.86
N GLN A 108 -22.32 -9.60 9.73
CA GLN A 108 -22.51 -8.45 10.61
C GLN A 108 -21.41 -8.38 11.67
N ALA A 109 -21.09 -9.51 12.31
CA ALA A 109 -20.00 -9.57 13.27
C ALA A 109 -18.64 -9.28 12.62
N PHE A 110 -18.41 -9.79 11.40
CA PHE A 110 -17.18 -9.60 10.65
C PHE A 110 -16.95 -8.13 10.27
N VAL A 111 -17.96 -7.47 9.66
CA VAL A 111 -17.89 -6.05 9.31
C VAL A 111 -17.79 -5.18 10.55
N LYS A 112 -18.45 -5.57 11.66
CA LYS A 112 -18.33 -4.86 12.93
C LYS A 112 -16.90 -4.86 13.46
N LEU A 113 -16.19 -5.99 13.35
CA LEU A 113 -14.78 -6.05 13.73
C LEU A 113 -13.92 -5.10 12.89
N ALA A 114 -14.16 -5.01 11.58
CA ALA A 114 -13.47 -4.05 10.71
C ALA A 114 -13.75 -2.59 11.13
N LYS A 115 -15.02 -2.26 11.39
CA LYS A 115 -15.44 -0.94 11.86
C LYS A 115 -14.81 -0.58 13.21
N ASP A 116 -14.85 -1.51 14.17
CA ASP A 116 -14.28 -1.32 15.50
C ASP A 116 -12.75 -1.15 15.44
N ALA A 117 -12.09 -1.75 14.44
CA ALA A 117 -10.65 -1.55 14.17
C ALA A 117 -10.34 -0.18 13.53
N GLY A 118 -11.35 0.61 13.17
CA GLY A 118 -11.17 1.91 12.50
C GLY A 118 -11.05 1.83 10.98
N MET A 119 -11.45 0.73 10.35
CA MET A 119 -11.45 0.63 8.88
C MET A 119 -12.72 1.28 8.30
N ARG A 120 -12.58 1.92 7.14
CA ARG A 120 -13.67 2.64 6.44
C ARG A 120 -14.16 1.95 5.19
N TYR A 121 -13.42 0.94 4.72
CA TYR A 121 -13.79 0.15 3.56
C TYR A 121 -13.31 -1.30 3.70
N LEU A 122 -13.95 -2.20 2.95
CA LEU A 122 -13.64 -3.62 2.92
C LEU A 122 -13.60 -4.10 1.47
N VAL A 123 -12.49 -4.76 1.09
CA VAL A 123 -12.29 -5.41 -0.21
C VAL A 123 -12.12 -6.91 0.02
N ILE A 124 -12.90 -7.74 -0.67
CA ILE A 124 -12.84 -9.20 -0.52
C ILE A 124 -12.69 -9.91 -1.86
N THR A 125 -11.97 -11.03 -1.87
CA THR A 125 -11.81 -11.91 -3.03
C THR A 125 -13.16 -12.49 -3.48
N ALA A 126 -13.81 -11.84 -4.46
CA ALA A 126 -14.99 -12.39 -5.12
C ALA A 126 -14.63 -13.62 -5.94
N LYS A 127 -13.44 -13.62 -6.56
CA LYS A 127 -12.81 -14.77 -7.19
C LYS A 127 -11.29 -14.64 -7.14
N HIS A 128 -10.59 -15.64 -6.64
CA HIS A 128 -9.12 -15.72 -6.68
C HIS A 128 -8.63 -16.54 -7.89
N HIS A 129 -7.32 -16.74 -8.02
CA HIS A 129 -6.72 -17.47 -9.14
C HIS A 129 -7.18 -18.92 -9.28
N ASP A 130 -7.67 -19.55 -8.21
CA ASP A 130 -8.20 -20.92 -8.27
C ASP A 130 -9.54 -21.01 -9.01
N GLY A 131 -10.10 -19.87 -9.43
CA GLY A 131 -11.28 -19.80 -10.28
C GLY A 131 -12.61 -20.01 -9.56
N PHE A 132 -12.58 -20.20 -8.23
CA PHE A 132 -13.76 -20.41 -7.41
C PHE A 132 -14.45 -19.09 -7.08
N SER A 133 -15.73 -18.98 -7.46
CA SER A 133 -16.50 -17.76 -7.22
C SER A 133 -17.13 -17.77 -5.82
N MET A 134 -16.78 -16.81 -4.98
CA MET A 134 -17.25 -16.65 -3.60
C MET A 134 -18.64 -16.00 -3.48
N PHE A 135 -19.40 -16.01 -4.57
CA PHE A 135 -20.75 -15.49 -4.72
C PHE A 135 -21.58 -16.44 -5.59
N GLY A 136 -22.90 -16.26 -5.67
CA GLY A 136 -23.78 -17.03 -6.56
C GLY A 136 -23.57 -16.69 -8.04
N SER A 137 -22.46 -17.12 -8.62
CA SER A 137 -22.15 -16.89 -10.05
C SER A 137 -23.17 -17.56 -10.95
N LYS A 138 -23.72 -16.79 -11.90
CA LYS A 138 -24.64 -17.29 -12.94
C LYS A 138 -23.92 -17.96 -14.11
N CYS A 139 -22.59 -17.86 -14.16
CA CYS A 139 -21.79 -18.28 -15.31
C CYS A 139 -21.06 -19.61 -15.08
N SER A 140 -20.87 -19.99 -13.82
CA SER A 140 -20.18 -21.23 -13.45
C SER A 140 -20.80 -21.84 -12.20
N PRO A 141 -21.12 -23.15 -12.20
CA PRO A 141 -21.59 -23.85 -11.00
C PRO A 141 -20.47 -24.02 -9.96
N TYR A 142 -19.22 -23.74 -10.31
CA TYR A 142 -18.07 -23.78 -9.41
C TYR A 142 -18.01 -22.52 -8.54
N ASN A 143 -19.01 -22.40 -7.67
CA ASN A 143 -19.23 -21.24 -6.83
C ASN A 143 -19.75 -21.63 -5.43
N VAL A 144 -19.69 -20.70 -4.47
CA VAL A 144 -20.04 -20.97 -3.07
C VAL A 144 -21.48 -21.44 -2.85
N VAL A 145 -22.42 -20.99 -3.69
CA VAL A 145 -23.83 -21.34 -3.55
C VAL A 145 -24.11 -22.74 -4.13
N GLU A 146 -23.57 -23.06 -5.31
CA GLU A 146 -23.88 -24.31 -5.99
C GLU A 146 -22.96 -25.47 -5.59
N ALA A 147 -21.66 -25.24 -5.46
CA ALA A 147 -20.65 -26.28 -5.28
C ALA A 147 -20.34 -26.66 -3.82
N THR A 148 -20.94 -25.98 -2.82
CA THR A 148 -20.60 -26.22 -1.40
C THR A 148 -21.80 -26.58 -0.55
N PRO A 149 -21.64 -27.20 0.64
CA PRO A 149 -22.74 -27.37 1.60
C PRO A 149 -23.26 -26.06 2.20
N PHE A 150 -22.54 -24.94 2.07
CA PHE A 150 -22.88 -23.68 2.72
C PHE A 150 -24.11 -22.99 2.12
N LYS A 151 -24.25 -23.04 0.78
CA LYS A 151 -25.41 -22.55 0.00
C LYS A 151 -25.78 -21.07 0.15
N ARG A 152 -25.03 -20.27 0.90
CA ARG A 152 -25.24 -18.83 1.14
C ARG A 152 -24.31 -17.98 0.28
N ASP A 153 -24.80 -16.81 -0.13
CA ASP A 153 -24.01 -15.84 -0.90
C ASP A 153 -23.25 -14.89 0.05
N ILE A 154 -21.96 -15.18 0.25
CA ILE A 154 -21.07 -14.44 1.15
C ILE A 154 -20.92 -12.98 0.71
N MET A 155 -20.81 -12.73 -0.60
CA MET A 155 -20.62 -11.37 -1.12
C MET A 155 -21.85 -10.50 -0.87
N MET A 156 -23.05 -11.05 -1.07
CA MET A 156 -24.31 -10.34 -0.79
C MET A 156 -24.45 -10.01 0.71
N GLU A 157 -24.15 -10.97 1.58
CA GLU A 157 -24.22 -10.77 3.03
C GLU A 157 -23.24 -9.69 3.51
N LEU A 158 -22.01 -9.68 2.99
CA LEU A 158 -21.02 -8.64 3.30
C LEU A 158 -21.39 -7.27 2.72
N ALA A 159 -21.94 -7.21 1.51
CA ALA A 159 -22.41 -5.97 0.91
C ALA A 159 -23.50 -5.32 1.76
N HIS A 160 -24.44 -6.11 2.29
CA HIS A 160 -25.47 -5.65 3.22
C HIS A 160 -24.87 -5.19 4.55
N ALA A 161 -24.01 -6.00 5.18
CA ALA A 161 -23.39 -5.63 6.45
C ALA A 161 -22.53 -4.35 6.34
N CYS A 162 -21.77 -4.19 5.25
CA CYS A 162 -21.00 -2.97 5.01
C CYS A 162 -21.90 -1.73 4.89
N ARG A 163 -23.00 -1.84 4.14
CA ARG A 163 -23.99 -0.78 3.97
C ARG A 163 -24.61 -0.38 5.31
N ASP A 164 -25.05 -1.36 6.10
CA ASP A 164 -25.70 -1.14 7.40
C ASP A 164 -24.75 -0.47 8.40
N GLN A 165 -23.45 -0.76 8.30
CA GLN A 165 -22.44 -0.28 9.24
C GLN A 165 -21.66 0.93 8.74
N GLY A 166 -21.92 1.39 7.52
CA GLY A 166 -21.31 2.58 6.93
C GLY A 166 -19.87 2.39 6.42
N LEU A 167 -19.52 1.17 6.00
CA LEU A 167 -18.27 0.86 5.31
C LEU A 167 -18.51 0.84 3.80
N ARG A 168 -17.55 1.35 3.02
CA ARG A 168 -17.55 1.17 1.57
C ARG A 168 -17.16 -0.28 1.24
N PHE A 169 -17.93 -0.93 0.38
CA PHE A 169 -17.69 -2.31 -0.01
C PHE A 169 -17.02 -2.37 -1.38
N GLY A 170 -16.09 -3.31 -1.55
CA GLY A 170 -15.35 -3.51 -2.78
C GLY A 170 -15.05 -4.99 -3.03
N PHE A 171 -14.76 -5.28 -4.30
CA PHE A 171 -14.41 -6.63 -4.73
C PHE A 171 -12.97 -6.67 -5.20
N TYR A 172 -12.25 -7.71 -4.80
CA TYR A 172 -11.11 -8.19 -5.55
C TYR A 172 -11.58 -9.20 -6.59
N TYR A 173 -10.98 -9.17 -7.77
CA TYR A 173 -11.25 -10.14 -8.81
C TYR A 173 -9.98 -10.49 -9.60
N SER A 174 -9.65 -11.78 -9.64
CA SER A 174 -8.58 -12.27 -10.53
C SER A 174 -9.10 -12.42 -11.96
N GLN A 175 -8.87 -11.38 -12.75
CA GLN A 175 -9.41 -11.25 -14.10
C GLN A 175 -8.70 -12.15 -15.11
N CYS A 176 -7.36 -12.22 -15.08
CA CYS A 176 -6.59 -12.99 -16.07
C CYS A 176 -6.36 -14.45 -15.66
N GLN A 177 -6.10 -14.66 -14.37
CA GLN A 177 -5.77 -15.98 -13.85
C GLN A 177 -7.02 -16.68 -13.36
N ASP A 178 -7.31 -17.81 -14.00
CA ASP A 178 -8.35 -18.73 -13.60
C ASP A 178 -7.80 -20.14 -13.87
N TRP A 179 -7.32 -20.79 -12.82
CA TRP A 179 -6.67 -22.09 -12.92
C TRP A 179 -7.68 -23.23 -13.11
N HIS A 180 -8.98 -22.94 -13.00
CA HIS A 180 -10.08 -23.87 -13.23
C HIS A 180 -10.58 -23.80 -14.68
N HIS A 181 -10.80 -22.59 -15.21
CA HIS A 181 -11.37 -22.42 -16.53
C HIS A 181 -10.38 -22.76 -17.67
N PRO A 182 -10.78 -23.47 -18.75
CA PRO A 182 -9.85 -23.91 -19.78
C PRO A 182 -9.17 -22.78 -20.59
N GLY A 183 -9.79 -21.61 -20.67
CA GLY A 183 -9.21 -20.40 -21.26
C GLY A 183 -8.44 -19.51 -20.27
N GLY A 184 -8.48 -19.81 -18.97
CA GLY A 184 -7.81 -19.02 -17.95
C GLY A 184 -6.29 -19.22 -17.95
N MET A 185 -5.56 -18.17 -17.57
CA MET A 185 -4.10 -18.18 -17.55
C MET A 185 -3.54 -18.86 -16.29
N GLY A 186 -2.34 -19.42 -16.39
CA GLY A 186 -1.54 -19.83 -15.23
C GLY A 186 -1.53 -21.32 -14.91
N ASN A 187 -2.49 -22.12 -15.37
CA ASN A 187 -2.52 -23.59 -15.12
C ASN A 187 -1.75 -24.41 -16.17
N ASN A 188 -0.43 -24.47 -16.09
CA ASN A 188 0.38 -25.26 -17.02
C ASN A 188 0.67 -26.70 -16.55
N TRP A 189 0.19 -27.10 -15.38
CA TRP A 189 0.50 -28.40 -14.77
C TRP A 189 -0.57 -29.45 -15.01
N ASP A 190 -1.85 -29.05 -15.02
CA ASP A 190 -2.94 -29.97 -15.31
C ASP A 190 -3.03 -30.21 -16.82
N LYS A 191 -2.59 -31.40 -17.23
CA LYS A 191 -2.54 -31.81 -18.65
C LYS A 191 -3.89 -32.28 -19.17
N THR A 192 -4.92 -32.37 -18.33
CA THR A 192 -6.26 -32.82 -18.73
C THR A 192 -7.11 -31.71 -19.34
N ILE A 193 -6.69 -30.44 -19.18
CA ILE A 193 -7.42 -29.27 -19.67
C ILE A 193 -7.46 -29.25 -21.20
N GLN A 194 -8.67 -29.25 -21.76
CA GLN A 194 -8.90 -28.96 -23.17
C GLN A 194 -8.97 -27.45 -23.37
N ARG A 195 -7.85 -26.86 -23.81
CA ARG A 195 -7.67 -25.41 -23.88
C ARG A 195 -8.62 -24.73 -24.87
N VAL A 196 -9.22 -23.63 -24.42
CA VAL A 196 -9.91 -22.63 -25.27
C VAL A 196 -9.14 -21.31 -25.24
N SER A 197 -9.54 -20.32 -26.03
CA SER A 197 -8.85 -19.03 -26.03
C SER A 197 -9.08 -18.24 -24.73
N PHE A 198 -8.15 -17.35 -24.40
CA PHE A 198 -8.33 -16.43 -23.29
C PHE A 198 -9.54 -15.49 -23.50
N ASP A 199 -9.72 -15.00 -24.73
CA ASP A 199 -10.88 -14.15 -25.06
C ASP A 199 -12.21 -14.88 -24.85
N GLU A 200 -12.26 -16.19 -25.10
CA GLU A 200 -13.44 -16.99 -24.80
C GLU A 200 -13.72 -17.01 -23.29
N TYR A 201 -12.71 -17.26 -22.46
CA TYR A 201 -12.84 -17.17 -21.00
C TYR A 201 -13.34 -15.80 -20.54
N VAL A 202 -12.80 -14.71 -21.07
CA VAL A 202 -13.25 -13.35 -20.73
C VAL A 202 -14.72 -13.16 -21.12
N ARG A 203 -15.09 -13.55 -22.34
CA ARG A 203 -16.45 -13.40 -22.86
C ARG A 203 -17.50 -14.22 -22.12
N VAL A 204 -17.17 -15.46 -21.72
CA VAL A 204 -18.16 -16.40 -21.17
C VAL A 204 -18.19 -16.46 -19.64
N LYS A 205 -17.10 -16.05 -18.98
CA LYS A 205 -17.00 -16.08 -17.51
C LYS A 205 -16.60 -14.73 -16.93
N ALA A 206 -15.43 -14.19 -17.28
CA ALA A 206 -14.89 -13.05 -16.53
C ALA A 206 -15.73 -11.77 -16.65
N ALA A 207 -16.03 -11.30 -17.86
CA ALA A 207 -16.84 -10.10 -18.07
C ALA A 207 -18.29 -10.28 -17.57
N PRO A 208 -18.97 -11.42 -17.81
CA PRO A 208 -20.27 -11.68 -17.20
C PRO A 208 -20.29 -11.67 -15.66
N GLU A 209 -19.28 -12.26 -15.00
CA GLU A 209 -19.15 -12.24 -13.54
C GLU A 209 -18.89 -10.83 -13.00
N VAL A 210 -17.99 -10.06 -13.63
CA VAL A 210 -17.75 -8.65 -13.29
C VAL A 210 -19.04 -7.83 -13.44
N LYS A 211 -19.78 -8.01 -14.54
CA LYS A 211 -21.05 -7.34 -14.75
C LYS A 211 -22.06 -7.68 -13.65
N GLN A 212 -22.14 -8.94 -13.25
CA GLN A 212 -23.02 -9.38 -12.15
C GLN A 212 -22.64 -8.69 -10.83
N LEU A 213 -21.35 -8.71 -10.47
CA LEU A 213 -20.82 -8.06 -9.27
C LEU A 213 -21.13 -6.55 -9.22
N LEU A 214 -21.06 -5.88 -10.37
CA LEU A 214 -21.32 -4.44 -10.49
C LEU A 214 -22.81 -4.06 -10.60
N THR A 215 -23.73 -5.02 -10.72
CA THR A 215 -25.17 -4.72 -10.91
C THR A 215 -26.07 -5.31 -9.82
N GLU A 216 -25.65 -6.36 -9.12
CA GLU A 216 -26.54 -7.10 -8.21
C GLU A 216 -26.23 -6.89 -6.72
N TYR A 217 -25.06 -6.35 -6.36
CA TYR A 217 -24.59 -6.27 -4.96
C TYR A 217 -24.72 -4.86 -4.35
N GLY A 218 -25.40 -3.95 -5.05
CA GLY A 218 -25.56 -2.55 -4.63
C GLY A 218 -24.37 -1.67 -5.00
N PRO A 219 -24.19 -0.49 -4.35
CA PRO A 219 -23.10 0.41 -4.65
C PRO A 219 -21.74 -0.19 -4.30
N ILE A 220 -20.85 -0.26 -5.29
CA ILE A 220 -19.48 -0.78 -5.11
C ILE A 220 -18.50 0.39 -5.15
N GLY A 221 -17.68 0.50 -4.11
CA GLY A 221 -16.69 1.56 -3.97
C GLY A 221 -15.38 1.26 -4.69
N ILE A 222 -14.91 0.01 -4.66
CA ILE A 222 -13.62 -0.40 -5.23
C ILE A 222 -13.79 -1.68 -6.05
N PHE A 223 -13.22 -1.70 -7.26
CA PHE A 223 -12.93 -2.94 -7.98
C PHE A 223 -11.42 -3.13 -8.10
N TRP A 224 -10.90 -4.11 -7.38
CA TRP A 224 -9.48 -4.38 -7.23
C TRP A 224 -9.07 -5.55 -8.13
N TRP A 225 -8.37 -5.25 -9.22
CA TRP A 225 -7.86 -6.21 -10.20
C TRP A 225 -6.54 -6.82 -9.76
N ASP A 226 -6.24 -8.04 -10.19
CA ASP A 226 -4.98 -8.68 -9.80
C ASP A 226 -4.19 -9.33 -10.92
N THR A 227 -2.87 -9.31 -10.73
CA THR A 227 -1.85 -9.80 -11.65
C THR A 227 -2.01 -9.22 -13.05
N PRO A 228 -1.57 -7.96 -13.28
CA PRO A 228 -1.67 -7.31 -14.58
C PRO A 228 -0.89 -8.12 -15.61
N ARG A 229 -1.63 -8.83 -16.49
CA ARG A 229 -1.11 -9.65 -17.58
C ARG A 229 -1.53 -9.00 -18.88
N ASP A 230 -0.72 -9.20 -19.93
CA ASP A 230 -1.08 -8.79 -21.28
C ASP A 230 -2.35 -9.55 -21.72
N MET A 231 -3.31 -8.81 -22.27
CA MET A 231 -4.54 -9.34 -22.85
C MET A 231 -4.82 -8.65 -24.18
N SER A 232 -5.71 -9.23 -24.99
CA SER A 232 -6.19 -8.55 -26.20
C SER A 232 -6.92 -7.26 -25.84
N GLU A 233 -6.93 -6.31 -26.78
CA GLU A 233 -7.68 -5.06 -26.63
C GLU A 233 -9.18 -5.33 -26.37
N GLU A 234 -9.78 -6.30 -27.08
CA GLU A 234 -11.17 -6.71 -26.86
C GLU A 234 -11.41 -7.22 -25.44
N SER A 235 -10.52 -8.08 -24.92
CA SER A 235 -10.63 -8.59 -23.55
C SER A 235 -10.48 -7.47 -22.52
N PHE A 236 -9.51 -6.58 -22.71
CA PHE A 236 -9.31 -5.42 -21.83
C PHE A 236 -10.54 -4.53 -21.82
N ASP A 237 -11.03 -4.15 -23.00
CA ASP A 237 -12.16 -3.25 -23.14
C ASP A 237 -13.44 -3.83 -22.57
N SER A 238 -13.67 -5.13 -22.76
CA SER A 238 -14.84 -5.82 -22.21
C SER A 238 -14.91 -5.80 -20.69
N LEU A 239 -13.74 -5.75 -20.01
CA LEU A 239 -13.66 -5.66 -18.55
C LEU A 239 -13.66 -4.21 -18.08
N HIS A 240 -12.86 -3.36 -18.71
CA HIS A 240 -12.70 -1.96 -18.31
C HIS A 240 -14.02 -1.17 -18.48
N SER A 241 -14.71 -1.34 -19.61
CA SER A 241 -15.97 -0.64 -19.89
C SER A 241 -17.09 -0.94 -18.88
N LEU A 242 -17.05 -2.10 -18.20
CA LEU A 242 -18.04 -2.45 -17.18
C LEU A 242 -17.97 -1.55 -15.96
N THR A 243 -16.83 -0.90 -15.69
CA THR A 243 -16.70 0.07 -14.59
C THR A 243 -17.67 1.25 -14.73
N ALA A 244 -18.09 1.59 -15.96
CA ALA A 244 -19.09 2.63 -16.22
C ALA A 244 -20.49 2.31 -15.64
N LEU A 245 -20.76 1.05 -15.28
CA LEU A 245 -21.99 0.66 -14.58
C LEU A 245 -22.06 1.24 -13.15
N GLN A 246 -20.93 1.64 -12.59
CA GLN A 246 -20.81 2.25 -11.27
C GLN A 246 -19.97 3.53 -11.38
N PRO A 247 -20.55 4.69 -11.75
CA PRO A 247 -19.78 5.91 -12.01
C PRO A 247 -18.89 6.41 -10.86
N GLY A 248 -19.15 5.98 -9.63
CA GLY A 248 -18.36 6.31 -8.44
C GLY A 248 -17.35 5.25 -8.02
N ILE A 249 -17.17 4.18 -8.80
CA ILE A 249 -16.19 3.13 -8.51
C ILE A 249 -14.78 3.63 -8.78
N ILE A 250 -13.83 3.16 -7.97
CA ILE A 250 -12.41 3.33 -8.23
C ILE A 250 -11.76 1.97 -8.48
N THR A 251 -10.73 1.96 -9.30
CA THR A 251 -9.95 0.76 -9.63
C THR A 251 -8.46 0.99 -9.41
N ASN A 252 -7.74 -0.09 -9.10
CA ASN A 252 -6.30 -0.06 -9.04
C ASN A 252 -5.64 -0.21 -10.43
N ASP A 253 -4.34 0.04 -10.49
CA ASP A 253 -3.45 -0.05 -11.66
C ASP A 253 -3.16 -1.48 -12.18
N ARG A 254 -4.06 -2.44 -11.96
CA ARG A 254 -3.77 -3.87 -12.15
C ARG A 254 -4.66 -4.62 -13.15
N LEU A 255 -5.55 -3.91 -13.86
CA LEU A 255 -6.40 -4.54 -14.88
C LEU A 255 -5.56 -5.14 -16.01
N GLY A 256 -4.61 -4.37 -16.54
CA GLY A 256 -3.66 -4.76 -17.58
C GLY A 256 -2.27 -4.17 -17.30
N LYS A 257 -1.25 -4.57 -18.07
CA LYS A 257 0.15 -4.20 -17.82
C LYS A 257 0.41 -2.69 -17.86
N ASP A 258 -0.21 -2.00 -18.80
CA ASP A 258 -0.05 -0.55 -19.02
C ASP A 258 -1.27 0.25 -18.51
N HIS A 259 -2.10 -0.35 -17.65
CA HIS A 259 -3.28 0.32 -17.09
C HIS A 259 -2.90 1.14 -15.85
N GLU A 260 -3.14 2.44 -15.89
CA GLU A 260 -2.76 3.34 -14.80
C GLU A 260 -3.69 3.27 -13.57
N GLY A 261 -4.96 2.84 -13.77
CA GLY A 261 -5.98 2.83 -12.72
C GLY A 261 -6.33 4.23 -12.18
N ASP A 262 -7.13 4.29 -11.12
CA ASP A 262 -7.34 5.52 -10.35
C ASP A 262 -6.24 5.71 -9.28
N TYR A 263 -5.56 4.62 -8.87
CA TYR A 263 -4.49 4.67 -7.88
C TYR A 263 -3.46 3.55 -8.07
N LYS A 264 -2.23 3.80 -7.60
CA LYS A 264 -1.10 2.85 -7.64
C LYS A 264 -1.16 1.83 -6.51
N THR A 265 -0.84 0.57 -6.83
CA THR A 265 -0.78 -0.52 -5.84
C THR A 265 0.64 -0.87 -5.43
N PHE A 266 0.91 -0.91 -4.13
CA PHE A 266 2.12 -1.47 -3.54
C PHE A 266 1.78 -2.70 -2.68
N GLU A 267 2.35 -3.85 -3.02
CA GLU A 267 2.15 -5.08 -2.26
C GLU A 267 3.25 -5.29 -1.22
N ARG A 268 2.84 -5.51 0.03
CA ARG A 268 3.68 -5.93 1.17
C ARG A 268 4.80 -4.94 1.57
N ARG A 269 4.99 -3.84 0.84
CA ARG A 269 6.06 -2.87 1.05
C ARG A 269 5.50 -1.46 1.05
N ILE A 270 5.84 -0.70 2.07
CA ILE A 270 5.54 0.73 2.13
C ILE A 270 6.64 1.46 1.32
N PRO A 271 6.28 2.30 0.33
CA PRO A 271 7.28 3.08 -0.38
C PRO A 271 7.99 4.03 0.59
N ARG A 272 9.30 4.24 0.38
CA ARG A 272 10.10 5.06 1.29
C ARG A 272 9.62 6.52 1.25
N ASN A 273 9.40 7.03 0.04
CA ASN A 273 8.80 8.33 -0.22
C ASN A 273 7.42 8.15 -0.83
N ALA A 274 6.57 9.16 -0.69
CA ALA A 274 5.32 9.20 -1.44
C ALA A 274 5.61 9.18 -2.95
N PRO A 275 4.91 8.36 -3.75
CA PRO A 275 4.92 8.48 -5.20
C PRO A 275 4.53 9.91 -5.61
N PRO A 276 5.26 10.54 -6.54
CA PRO A 276 4.94 11.90 -6.97
C PRO A 276 3.64 11.91 -7.77
N ASN A 277 2.74 12.86 -7.47
CA ASN A 277 1.51 13.14 -8.22
C ASN A 277 0.59 11.94 -8.45
N GLN A 278 0.56 10.98 -7.52
CA GLN A 278 -0.26 9.78 -7.67
C GLN A 278 -0.87 9.37 -6.34
N ASP A 279 -2.16 9.05 -6.36
CA ASP A 279 -2.84 8.38 -5.26
C ASP A 279 -2.42 6.92 -5.20
N TRP A 280 -2.26 6.36 -3.99
CA TRP A 280 -1.66 5.02 -3.84
C TRP A 280 -2.09 4.27 -2.59
N GLU A 281 -2.10 2.94 -2.70
CA GLU A 281 -2.47 2.01 -1.65
C GLU A 281 -1.34 1.02 -1.38
N VAL A 282 -1.11 0.69 -0.11
CA VAL A 282 -0.36 -0.49 0.28
C VAL A 282 -1.31 -1.56 0.75
N CYS A 283 -1.34 -2.69 0.05
CA CYS A 283 -2.00 -3.89 0.55
C CYS A 283 -0.99 -4.82 1.24
N MET A 284 -1.35 -5.36 2.40
CA MET A 284 -0.41 -6.17 3.19
C MET A 284 -1.12 -7.21 4.06
N PRO A 285 -0.68 -8.48 4.08
CA PRO A 285 -1.19 -9.49 5.01
C PRO A 285 -0.86 -9.12 6.46
N ILE A 286 -1.78 -9.41 7.37
CA ILE A 286 -1.53 -9.30 8.82
C ILE A 286 -0.46 -10.29 9.29
N SER A 287 -0.35 -11.44 8.61
CA SER A 287 0.72 -12.44 8.78
C SER A 287 1.55 -12.59 7.49
N GLY A 288 2.17 -13.74 7.24
CA GLY A 288 2.99 -13.99 6.04
C GLY A 288 2.16 -14.36 4.80
N SER A 289 1.06 -15.07 4.99
CA SER A 289 0.14 -15.53 3.93
C SER A 289 -1.03 -14.56 3.71
N TRP A 290 -1.54 -14.45 2.48
CA TRP A 290 -2.78 -13.72 2.21
C TRP A 290 -4.00 -14.54 2.61
N GLY A 291 -4.13 -15.76 2.08
CA GLY A 291 -5.14 -16.73 2.50
C GLY A 291 -4.77 -17.45 3.81
N TYR A 292 -5.76 -18.07 4.46
CA TYR A 292 -5.53 -18.77 5.73
C TYR A 292 -4.53 -19.90 5.56
N LYS A 293 -3.43 -19.85 6.32
CA LYS A 293 -2.39 -20.86 6.32
C LYS A 293 -2.20 -21.42 7.73
N ARG A 294 -2.51 -22.71 7.92
CA ARG A 294 -2.51 -23.38 9.23
C ARG A 294 -1.15 -23.33 9.92
N SER A 295 -0.06 -23.37 9.15
CA SER A 295 1.31 -23.30 9.67
C SER A 295 1.86 -21.88 9.84
N ASP A 296 1.14 -20.84 9.38
CA ASP A 296 1.60 -19.47 9.50
C ASP A 296 1.45 -18.97 10.94
N ARG A 297 2.58 -18.60 11.55
CA ARG A 297 2.66 -17.96 12.86
C ARG A 297 3.31 -16.58 12.78
N SER A 298 3.62 -16.11 11.58
CA SER A 298 4.40 -14.88 11.32
C SER A 298 3.54 -13.61 11.34
N PHE A 299 2.67 -13.49 12.36
CA PHE A 299 1.85 -12.31 12.55
C PHE A 299 2.71 -11.08 12.87
N LYS A 300 2.48 -9.99 12.16
CA LYS A 300 3.10 -8.69 12.47
C LYS A 300 2.72 -8.26 13.88
N SER A 301 3.63 -7.61 14.59
CA SER A 301 3.33 -7.13 15.94
C SER A 301 2.31 -5.98 15.90
N ILE A 302 1.61 -5.74 17.02
CA ILE A 302 0.70 -4.59 17.16
C ILE A 302 1.44 -3.27 16.87
N PRO A 303 2.66 -3.03 17.42
CA PRO A 303 3.43 -1.84 17.07
C PRO A 303 3.69 -1.68 15.57
N THR A 304 4.07 -2.75 14.88
CA THR A 304 4.28 -2.71 13.43
C THR A 304 3.01 -2.31 12.68
N LEU A 305 1.85 -2.86 13.05
CA LEU A 305 0.61 -2.59 12.33
C LEU A 305 0.13 -1.13 12.51
N ILE A 306 0.21 -0.59 13.72
CA ILE A 306 -0.14 0.81 14.01
C ILE A 306 0.85 1.75 13.31
N ARG A 307 2.16 1.51 13.47
CA ARG A 307 3.19 2.36 12.84
C ARG A 307 3.16 2.28 11.32
N ASN A 308 2.78 1.15 10.71
CA ASN A 308 2.57 1.05 9.27
C ASN A 308 1.41 1.93 8.80
N LEU A 309 0.26 1.90 9.49
CA LEU A 309 -0.87 2.77 9.18
C LEU A 309 -0.45 4.24 9.19
N VAL A 310 0.28 4.66 10.23
CA VAL A 310 0.77 6.02 10.40
C VAL A 310 1.81 6.39 9.34
N ASP A 311 2.78 5.51 9.06
CA ASP A 311 3.81 5.73 8.04
C ASP A 311 3.18 5.94 6.65
N ILE A 312 2.21 5.09 6.30
CA ILE A 312 1.46 5.20 5.04
C ILE A 312 0.66 6.51 4.98
N ALA A 313 -0.12 6.82 6.03
CA ALA A 313 -0.92 8.06 6.09
C ALA A 313 -0.04 9.32 6.05
N SER A 314 1.14 9.30 6.70
CA SER A 314 2.12 10.40 6.68
C SER A 314 2.71 10.68 5.29
N LYS A 315 2.59 9.72 4.37
CA LYS A 315 3.01 9.83 2.97
C LYS A 315 1.80 10.01 2.04
N GLY A 316 0.60 10.20 2.58
CA GLY A 316 -0.63 10.43 1.82
C GLY A 316 -1.25 9.19 1.19
N GLY A 317 -0.79 7.99 1.54
CA GLY A 317 -1.33 6.74 1.00
C GLY A 317 -2.44 6.13 1.86
N ASN A 318 -3.02 5.05 1.34
CA ASN A 318 -4.00 4.22 2.05
C ASN A 318 -3.42 2.85 2.44
N TYR A 319 -3.81 2.35 3.61
CA TYR A 319 -3.42 1.03 4.09
C TYR A 319 -4.58 0.03 3.97
N LEU A 320 -4.41 -0.99 3.13
CA LEU A 320 -5.35 -2.10 2.97
C LEU A 320 -4.81 -3.35 3.69
N LEU A 321 -5.18 -3.51 4.95
CA LEU A 321 -4.68 -4.59 5.82
C LEU A 321 -5.49 -5.87 5.59
N ASN A 322 -4.82 -6.93 5.15
CA ASN A 322 -5.44 -8.21 4.84
C ASN A 322 -5.61 -9.11 6.07
N VAL A 323 -6.78 -9.73 6.16
CA VAL A 323 -7.11 -10.83 7.09
C VAL A 323 -7.48 -12.09 6.31
N SER A 324 -7.40 -13.23 7.00
CA SER A 324 -7.44 -14.55 6.36
C SER A 324 -8.43 -15.46 7.11
N PRO A 325 -9.72 -15.49 6.72
CA PRO A 325 -10.69 -16.36 7.38
C PRO A 325 -10.40 -17.84 7.16
N THR A 326 -10.66 -18.66 8.19
CA THR A 326 -10.53 -20.12 8.16
C THR A 326 -11.64 -20.76 7.31
N GLY A 327 -11.55 -22.07 7.05
CA GLY A 327 -12.61 -22.82 6.38
C GLY A 327 -13.96 -22.79 7.12
N GLU A 328 -13.95 -22.50 8.42
CA GLU A 328 -15.13 -22.36 9.27
C GLU A 328 -15.75 -20.95 9.25
N GLY A 329 -15.08 -19.98 8.62
CA GLY A 329 -15.56 -18.59 8.50
C GLY A 329 -15.20 -17.68 9.67
N THR A 330 -14.18 -18.05 10.46
CA THR A 330 -13.68 -17.24 11.58
C THR A 330 -12.30 -16.66 11.27
N LEU A 331 -11.91 -15.61 11.99
CA LEU A 331 -10.51 -15.16 12.01
C LEU A 331 -9.77 -15.83 13.17
N LEU A 332 -8.47 -16.07 12.99
CA LEU A 332 -7.63 -16.55 14.07
C LEU A 332 -7.60 -15.54 15.25
N PRO A 333 -7.52 -16.02 16.51
CA PRO A 333 -7.48 -15.15 17.68
C PRO A 333 -6.42 -14.05 17.61
N GLU A 334 -5.25 -14.36 17.06
CA GLU A 334 -4.13 -13.44 16.86
C GLU A 334 -4.49 -12.27 15.93
N SER A 335 -5.27 -12.52 14.88
CA SER A 335 -5.80 -11.48 13.99
C SER A 335 -6.81 -10.60 14.72
N VAL A 336 -7.74 -11.22 15.47
CA VAL A 336 -8.78 -10.49 16.21
C VAL A 336 -8.17 -9.61 17.29
N GLU A 337 -7.18 -10.12 18.03
CA GLU A 337 -6.41 -9.37 19.03
C GLU A 337 -5.79 -8.10 18.43
N ARG A 338 -5.09 -8.25 17.30
CA ARG A 338 -4.42 -7.13 16.61
C ARG A 338 -5.40 -6.09 16.10
N LEU A 339 -6.49 -6.51 15.47
CA LEU A 339 -7.53 -5.59 15.00
C LEU A 339 -8.17 -4.81 16.15
N LYS A 340 -8.42 -5.49 17.29
CA LYS A 340 -8.93 -4.83 18.50
C LYS A 340 -7.92 -3.82 19.07
N ALA A 341 -6.63 -4.15 19.10
CA ALA A 341 -5.59 -3.24 19.58
C ALA A 341 -5.46 -2.00 18.67
N ILE A 342 -5.49 -2.19 17.34
CA ILE A 342 -5.54 -1.07 16.39
C ILE A 342 -6.78 -0.22 16.64
N GLY A 343 -7.95 -0.85 16.84
CA GLY A 343 -9.20 -0.16 17.15
C GLY A 343 -9.15 0.66 18.44
N GLN A 344 -8.49 0.14 19.48
CA GLN A 344 -8.28 0.88 20.74
C GLN A 344 -7.45 2.14 20.51
N TRP A 345 -6.37 2.04 19.74
CA TRP A 345 -5.55 3.20 19.37
C TRP A 345 -6.33 4.20 18.48
N MET A 346 -7.04 3.71 17.46
CA MET A 346 -7.86 4.52 16.57
C MET A 346 -8.99 5.26 17.30
N LYS A 347 -9.56 4.69 18.36
CA LYS A 347 -10.60 5.35 19.16
C LYS A 347 -10.11 6.67 19.77
N VAL A 348 -8.82 6.76 20.09
CA VAL A 348 -8.20 7.96 20.66
C VAL A 348 -7.63 8.85 19.55
N ASN A 349 -6.95 8.26 18.57
CA ASN A 349 -6.07 8.99 17.65
C ASN A 349 -6.61 9.12 16.22
N SER A 350 -7.82 8.63 15.91
CA SER A 350 -8.31 8.58 14.52
C SER A 350 -8.36 9.92 13.78
N GLU A 351 -8.48 11.05 14.47
CA GLU A 351 -8.44 12.38 13.84
C GLU A 351 -7.07 12.67 13.20
N SER A 352 -5.99 12.04 13.68
CA SER A 352 -4.66 12.14 13.09
C SER A 352 -4.42 11.21 11.90
N ILE A 353 -5.43 10.42 11.52
CA ILE A 353 -5.39 9.52 10.37
C ILE A 353 -6.43 9.92 9.33
N TYR A 354 -7.71 9.95 9.68
CA TYR A 354 -8.76 10.28 8.70
C TYR A 354 -8.62 11.71 8.21
N ASP A 355 -8.94 11.96 6.94
CA ASP A 355 -8.89 13.29 6.30
C ASP A 355 -7.51 13.97 6.31
N THR A 356 -6.43 13.27 6.69
CA THR A 356 -5.10 13.87 6.69
C THR A 356 -4.44 13.80 5.32
N THR A 357 -3.47 14.67 5.10
CA THR A 357 -2.57 14.67 3.96
C THR A 357 -1.13 14.46 4.41
N ALA A 358 -0.23 14.27 3.44
CA ALA A 358 1.16 13.96 3.69
C ALA A 358 1.88 14.99 4.57
N SER A 359 2.87 14.51 5.31
CA SER A 359 3.81 15.28 6.13
C SER A 359 4.38 16.48 5.37
N PRO A 360 4.48 17.66 5.99
CA PRO A 360 5.26 18.76 5.43
C PRO A 360 6.77 18.61 5.72
N PHE A 361 7.17 17.62 6.50
CA PHE A 361 8.56 17.36 6.87
C PHE A 361 9.13 16.24 6.02
N THR A 362 10.34 16.47 5.51
CA THR A 362 11.11 15.45 4.78
C THR A 362 11.52 14.29 5.69
N ARG A 363 11.97 14.57 6.93
CA ARG A 363 12.38 13.55 7.90
C ARG A 363 12.09 13.96 9.35
N LEU A 364 11.73 12.98 10.17
CA LEU A 364 11.55 13.10 11.61
C LEU A 364 12.19 11.88 12.27
N SER A 365 13.13 12.09 13.20
CA SER A 365 13.88 10.99 13.82
C SER A 365 13.10 10.23 14.88
N TRP A 366 12.05 10.84 15.44
CA TRP A 366 11.25 10.30 16.55
C TRP A 366 9.92 9.70 16.11
N GLY A 367 9.60 9.75 14.81
CA GLY A 367 8.32 9.23 14.31
C GLY A 367 7.86 9.86 12.99
N ARG A 368 6.59 10.29 12.92
CA ARG A 368 5.94 10.76 11.68
C ARG A 368 5.06 11.98 11.92
N CYS A 369 4.61 12.58 10.82
CA CYS A 369 3.65 13.68 10.85
C CYS A 369 2.56 13.48 9.80
N THR A 370 1.32 13.69 10.17
CA THR A 370 0.21 13.89 9.23
C THR A 370 -0.31 15.32 9.40
N LYS A 371 -1.00 15.86 8.39
CA LYS A 371 -1.54 17.23 8.49
C LYS A 371 -2.96 17.36 7.99
N LYS A 372 -3.70 18.33 8.55
CA LYS A 372 -4.96 18.85 8.01
C LYS A 372 -4.86 20.36 7.82
N ALA A 373 -5.15 20.82 6.61
CA ALA A 373 -5.27 22.25 6.35
C ALA A 373 -6.65 22.76 6.80
N TYR A 374 -6.71 24.01 7.24
CA TYR A 374 -7.96 24.73 7.48
C TYR A 374 -7.81 26.19 7.08
N ALA A 375 -8.91 26.94 7.07
CA ALA A 375 -8.88 28.36 6.70
C ALA A 375 -7.93 29.15 7.63
N GLY A 376 -6.80 29.60 7.09
CA GLY A 376 -5.81 30.40 7.83
C GLY A 376 -4.75 29.61 8.61
N GLY A 377 -4.65 28.28 8.42
CA GLY A 377 -3.63 27.49 9.12
C GLY A 377 -3.61 26.01 8.77
N SER A 378 -2.90 25.24 9.60
CA SER A 378 -2.86 23.78 9.51
C SER A 378 -2.74 23.18 10.90
N THR A 379 -3.32 21.99 11.08
CA THR A 379 -3.06 21.13 12.23
C THR A 379 -2.03 20.10 11.81
N LEU A 380 -0.93 20.03 12.55
CA LEU A 380 0.08 18.99 12.45
C LEU A 380 -0.19 17.97 13.55
N TYR A 381 -0.26 16.69 13.19
CA TYR A 381 -0.32 15.59 14.14
C TYR A 381 1.03 14.91 14.15
N LEU A 382 1.76 15.09 15.23
CA LEU A 382 3.09 14.55 15.44
C LEU A 382 2.94 13.18 16.10
N HIS A 383 3.18 12.14 15.34
CA HIS A 383 3.15 10.75 15.77
C HIS A 383 4.50 10.38 16.36
N VAL A 384 4.60 10.36 17.69
CA VAL A 384 5.85 10.15 18.43
C VAL A 384 5.98 8.68 18.76
N PHE A 385 6.80 7.98 17.97
CA PHE A 385 7.14 6.58 18.15
C PHE A 385 8.20 6.38 19.23
N ASP A 386 9.17 7.30 19.27
CA ASP A 386 10.30 7.26 20.19
C ASP A 386 10.19 8.47 21.12
N TRP A 387 9.59 8.24 22.29
CA TRP A 387 9.34 9.30 23.26
C TRP A 387 10.66 9.77 23.88
N PRO A 388 11.01 11.07 23.81
CA PRO A 388 12.32 11.54 24.25
C PRO A 388 12.44 11.55 25.77
N GLU A 389 13.46 10.87 26.30
CA GLU A 389 13.70 10.74 27.75
C GLU A 389 13.96 12.06 28.47
N ASN A 390 14.52 13.05 27.75
CA ASN A 390 14.76 14.39 28.28
C ASN A 390 13.48 15.25 28.33
N GLY A 391 12.34 14.74 27.87
CA GLY A 391 11.07 15.45 27.83
C GLY A 391 11.01 16.56 26.77
N GLU A 392 11.91 16.55 25.78
CA GLU A 392 11.99 17.59 24.75
C GLU A 392 11.84 17.00 23.35
N LEU A 393 10.74 17.35 22.68
CA LEU A 393 10.50 16.97 21.29
C LEU A 393 10.85 18.13 20.35
N LEU A 394 11.93 17.99 19.60
CA LEU A 394 12.26 18.94 18.53
C LEU A 394 11.41 18.66 17.29
N VAL A 395 10.68 19.67 16.83
CA VAL A 395 9.99 19.73 15.55
C VAL A 395 10.87 20.54 14.59
N PRO A 396 11.73 19.86 13.81
CA PRO A 396 12.81 20.50 13.08
C PRO A 396 12.29 21.38 11.94
N GLY A 397 12.93 22.52 11.70
CA GLY A 397 12.69 23.37 10.53
C GLY A 397 11.40 24.18 10.51
N LEU A 398 10.47 23.95 11.46
CA LEU A 398 9.20 24.67 11.52
C LEU A 398 9.40 26.15 11.93
N LYS A 399 9.08 27.07 11.02
CA LYS A 399 9.26 28.53 11.24
C LYS A 399 7.99 29.26 11.63
N ASN A 400 6.84 28.63 11.44
CA ASN A 400 5.54 29.23 11.74
C ASN A 400 5.36 29.56 13.22
N LYS A 401 4.41 30.47 13.49
CA LYS A 401 3.87 30.68 14.83
C LYS A 401 2.97 29.51 15.21
N VAL A 402 3.24 28.89 16.36
CA VAL A 402 2.38 27.89 16.99
C VAL A 402 1.26 28.60 17.75
N GLN A 403 0.01 28.20 17.52
CA GLN A 403 -1.16 28.70 18.23
C GLN A 403 -1.42 27.90 19.51
N GLN A 404 -1.36 26.58 19.39
CA GLN A 404 -1.73 25.66 20.45
C GLN A 404 -1.01 24.33 20.21
N THR A 405 -0.53 23.72 21.30
CA THR A 405 0.00 22.36 21.30
C THR A 405 -0.61 21.58 22.45
N TYR A 406 -1.01 20.33 22.22
CA TYR A 406 -1.60 19.47 23.24
C TYR A 406 -1.45 17.98 22.91
N LEU A 407 -1.63 17.10 23.90
CA LEU A 407 -1.69 15.66 23.69
C LEU A 407 -3.08 15.23 23.22
N MET A 408 -3.16 14.37 22.20
CA MET A 408 -4.44 13.84 21.71
C MET A 408 -5.14 12.93 22.75
N ALA A 409 -4.36 12.24 23.58
CA ALA A 409 -4.86 11.28 24.55
C ALA A 409 -5.76 11.89 25.64
N ASP A 410 -5.41 13.07 26.14
CA ASP A 410 -6.05 13.70 27.29
C ASP A 410 -6.28 15.22 27.14
N TRP A 411 -5.96 15.79 25.97
CA TRP A 411 -6.09 17.22 25.64
C TRP A 411 -5.23 18.14 26.51
N LYS A 412 -4.24 17.59 27.22
CA LYS A 412 -3.34 18.37 28.07
C LYS A 412 -2.51 19.31 27.20
N ALA A 413 -2.58 20.60 27.51
CA ALA A 413 -1.77 21.63 26.85
C ALA A 413 -0.27 21.40 27.10
N LEU A 414 0.53 21.64 26.08
CA LEU A 414 1.98 21.52 26.12
C LEU A 414 2.61 22.87 25.79
N GLU A 415 3.69 23.18 26.50
CA GLU A 415 4.46 24.40 26.23
C GLU A 415 5.37 24.20 25.02
N THR A 416 5.59 25.28 24.27
CA THR A 416 6.49 25.30 23.13
C THR A 416 7.45 26.47 23.23
N ARG A 417 8.70 26.25 22.86
CA ARG A 417 9.69 27.32 22.68
C ARG A 417 10.24 27.28 21.26
N ARG A 418 10.56 28.46 20.74
CA ARG A 418 11.20 28.60 19.43
C ARG A 418 12.72 28.57 19.59
N GLU A 419 13.36 27.77 18.75
CA GLU A 419 14.82 27.72 18.61
C GLU A 419 15.20 27.96 17.14
N VAL A 420 16.50 28.08 16.88
CA VAL A 420 17.03 28.22 15.50
C VAL A 420 16.77 26.96 14.68
N SER A 421 16.82 25.80 15.33
CA SER A 421 16.61 24.47 14.73
C SER A 421 15.14 24.13 14.47
N GLY A 422 14.18 24.88 15.03
CA GLY A 422 12.75 24.61 14.90
C GLY A 422 11.96 24.98 16.16
N ILE A 423 10.91 24.21 16.45
CA ILE A 423 10.10 24.36 17.66
C ILE A 423 10.40 23.19 18.60
N VAL A 424 10.68 23.46 19.87
CA VAL A 424 10.76 22.41 20.89
C VAL A 424 9.46 22.38 21.69
N VAL A 425 8.86 21.20 21.82
CA VAL A 425 7.68 20.92 22.64
C VAL A 425 8.13 20.26 23.94
N SER A 426 7.69 20.80 25.07
CA SER A 426 7.92 20.19 26.39
C SER A 426 6.90 19.08 26.62
N LEU A 427 7.39 17.85 26.77
CA LEU A 427 6.61 16.63 26.94
C LEU A 427 6.57 16.17 28.39
N PRO A 428 5.51 15.46 28.83
CA PRO A 428 5.56 14.72 30.09
C PRO A 428 6.62 13.61 30.04
N THR A 429 7.04 13.17 31.24
CA THR A 429 8.05 12.11 31.40
C THR A 429 7.60 10.74 30.85
N THR A 430 6.29 10.50 30.76
CA THR A 430 5.73 9.23 30.32
C THR A 430 4.90 9.45 29.08
N ALA A 431 5.16 8.64 28.04
CA ALA A 431 4.36 8.61 26.83
C ALA A 431 2.92 8.17 27.15
N PRO A 432 1.88 8.87 26.64
CA PRO A 432 0.51 8.39 26.76
C PRO A 432 0.26 7.01 26.14
N ASP A 433 1.00 6.70 25.07
CA ASP A 433 0.99 5.42 24.36
C ASP A 433 2.43 5.07 23.92
N GLU A 434 2.91 3.88 24.30
CA GLU A 434 4.29 3.43 24.02
C GLU A 434 4.53 3.07 22.56
N ILE A 435 3.47 2.85 21.77
CA ILE A 435 3.57 2.50 20.36
C ILE A 435 3.62 3.75 19.50
N ASP A 436 2.67 4.65 19.72
CA ASP A 436 2.54 5.93 19.02
C ASP A 436 1.69 6.92 19.82
N SER A 437 2.37 7.91 20.41
CA SER A 437 1.75 9.04 21.10
C SER A 437 1.58 10.24 20.17
N VAL A 438 0.35 10.75 20.05
CA VAL A 438 0.06 11.88 19.15
C VAL A 438 0.08 13.22 19.88
N VAL A 439 1.00 14.10 19.48
CA VAL A 439 1.02 15.52 19.86
C VAL A 439 0.37 16.34 18.73
N VAL A 440 -0.64 17.12 19.07
CA VAL A 440 -1.35 17.98 18.11
C VAL A 440 -0.79 19.39 18.18
N MET A 441 -0.41 19.96 17.04
CA MET A 441 0.07 21.34 16.92
C MET A 441 -0.76 22.13 15.91
N LYS A 442 -1.42 23.20 16.37
CA LYS A 442 -2.14 24.14 15.50
C LYS A 442 -1.21 25.27 15.09
N ILE A 443 -1.09 25.46 13.78
CA ILE A 443 -0.15 26.38 13.15
C ILE A 443 -0.89 27.53 12.46
N CYS A 444 -0.42 28.77 12.67
CA CYS A 444 -0.88 29.94 11.95
C CYS A 444 -0.32 29.98 10.51
N GLY A 445 -1.19 30.30 9.55
CA GLY A 445 -0.81 30.66 8.19
C GLY A 445 -0.36 29.47 7.34
N THR A 446 0.16 29.79 6.15
CA THR A 446 0.77 28.81 5.24
C THR A 446 1.98 28.17 5.91
N LEU A 447 2.08 26.84 5.87
CA LEU A 447 3.22 26.11 6.42
C LEU A 447 4.53 26.58 5.79
N ASP A 448 5.50 26.89 6.65
CA ASP A 448 6.87 27.31 6.36
C ASP A 448 7.80 26.38 7.15
N VAL A 449 8.24 25.33 6.47
CA VAL A 449 9.10 24.27 7.01
C VAL A 449 10.36 24.24 6.18
N GLU A 450 11.50 24.46 6.83
CA GLU A 450 12.81 24.29 6.21
C GLU A 450 13.21 22.81 6.22
N ASP A 451 13.75 22.33 5.11
CA ASP A 451 14.35 21.00 5.06
C ASP A 451 15.59 20.92 5.94
N VAL A 452 15.47 20.10 6.99
CA VAL A 452 16.56 19.78 7.90
C VAL A 452 17.29 18.54 7.39
N LEU A 453 18.32 18.80 6.60
CA LEU A 453 19.23 17.79 6.08
C LEU A 453 20.35 17.49 7.09
N PRO A 454 20.93 16.26 7.09
CA PRO A 454 22.14 15.97 7.84
C PRO A 454 23.24 17.01 7.60
N MET A 455 23.90 17.45 8.67
CA MET A 455 24.99 18.43 8.63
C MET A 455 26.20 17.95 9.44
N PRO A 456 27.42 18.40 9.12
CA PRO A 456 28.59 18.17 9.95
C PRO A 456 28.33 18.56 11.41
N GLN A 457 28.73 17.68 12.32
CA GLN A 457 28.78 17.96 13.75
C GLN A 457 29.87 19.00 14.06
N LYS A 458 29.97 19.43 15.33
CA LYS A 458 30.96 20.45 15.74
C LYS A 458 32.40 20.04 15.48
N ASP A 459 32.69 18.74 15.51
CA ASP A 459 33.98 18.15 15.20
C ASP A 459 34.24 18.00 13.68
N GLY A 460 33.27 18.34 12.84
CA GLY A 460 33.33 18.24 11.39
C GLY A 460 32.92 16.89 10.82
N LEU A 461 32.50 15.93 11.65
CA LEU A 461 31.99 14.63 11.21
C LEU A 461 30.54 14.76 10.73
N LEU A 462 30.29 14.41 9.48
CA LEU A 462 28.93 14.21 8.96
C LEU A 462 28.68 12.72 8.78
N VAL A 463 27.59 12.20 9.38
CA VAL A 463 27.18 10.80 9.24
C VAL A 463 25.91 10.72 8.40
N LEU A 464 25.93 9.88 7.37
CA LEU A 464 24.81 9.57 6.49
C LEU A 464 24.42 8.11 6.70
N GLN A 465 23.35 7.89 7.47
CA GLN A 465 22.92 6.54 7.87
C GLN A 465 22.20 5.80 6.75
N ALA A 466 22.21 4.47 6.75
CA ALA A 466 21.51 3.64 5.77
C ALA A 466 20.01 3.89 5.69
N ASP A 467 19.34 4.06 6.83
CA ASP A 467 17.91 4.39 6.91
C ASP A 467 17.59 5.79 6.40
N GLN A 468 18.61 6.64 6.27
CA GLN A 468 18.58 7.96 5.67
C GLN A 468 18.87 7.95 4.15
N ALA A 469 19.10 6.80 3.53
CA ALA A 469 19.36 6.69 2.08
C ALA A 469 18.09 6.56 1.22
N ASP A 470 17.95 7.39 0.21
CA ASP A 470 16.96 7.20 -0.87
C ASP A 470 17.45 6.07 -1.78
N ILE A 471 16.65 5.00 -1.90
CA ILE A 471 17.00 3.80 -2.65
C ILE A 471 16.20 3.75 -3.94
N HIS A 472 16.91 3.78 -5.05
CA HIS A 472 16.39 3.76 -6.40
C HIS A 472 16.58 2.36 -6.97
N ASN A 473 15.58 1.50 -6.79
CA ASN A 473 15.53 0.22 -7.48
C ASN A 473 14.91 0.38 -8.87
N ASN A 474 15.25 -0.51 -9.78
CA ASN A 474 14.53 -0.63 -11.03
C ASN A 474 13.06 -1.02 -10.81
N GLU A 475 12.22 -0.66 -11.78
CA GLU A 475 10.82 -1.06 -11.78
C GLU A 475 10.67 -2.59 -11.66
N GLY A 476 9.98 -3.04 -10.60
CA GLY A 476 9.80 -4.46 -10.29
C GLY A 476 10.95 -5.14 -9.55
N SER A 477 12.11 -4.50 -9.39
CA SER A 477 13.26 -5.00 -8.61
C SER A 477 13.13 -4.59 -7.13
N GLN A 478 13.44 -5.50 -6.20
CA GLN A 478 13.34 -5.28 -4.75
C GLN A 478 14.64 -5.61 -4.01
N ASP A 479 15.75 -5.58 -4.73
CA ASP A 479 17.01 -6.10 -4.24
C ASP A 479 17.61 -5.17 -3.18
N ALA A 480 17.90 -3.90 -3.50
CA ALA A 480 18.41 -2.98 -2.49
C ALA A 480 17.31 -2.52 -1.52
N ARG A 481 17.54 -2.69 -0.21
CA ARG A 481 16.60 -2.27 0.84
C ARG A 481 17.25 -2.08 2.19
N VAL A 482 16.69 -1.18 3.00
CA VAL A 482 17.06 -1.03 4.40
C VAL A 482 16.55 -2.24 5.19
N GLN A 483 17.43 -2.81 6.00
CA GLN A 483 17.16 -3.89 6.93
C GLN A 483 17.83 -3.61 8.26
N GLU A 484 17.43 -4.34 9.29
CA GLU A 484 18.05 -4.26 10.60
C GLU A 484 18.97 -5.46 10.83
N HIS A 485 20.20 -5.22 11.27
CA HIS A 485 21.14 -6.24 11.69
C HIS A 485 21.79 -5.80 13.01
N GLU A 486 21.53 -6.56 14.09
CA GLU A 486 21.98 -6.25 15.45
C GLU A 486 21.52 -4.86 15.94
N GLY A 487 20.25 -4.53 15.70
CA GLY A 487 19.69 -3.24 16.14
C GLY A 487 20.15 -2.03 15.33
N ARG A 488 20.91 -2.23 14.24
CA ARG A 488 21.40 -1.14 13.38
C ARG A 488 20.88 -1.28 11.95
N PRO A 489 20.40 -0.20 11.33
CA PRO A 489 19.98 -0.23 9.94
C PRO A 489 21.17 -0.43 9.01
N ASN A 490 20.97 -1.19 7.94
CA ASN A 490 21.91 -1.33 6.82
C ASN A 490 21.13 -1.45 5.51
N ILE A 491 21.70 -0.95 4.42
CA ILE A 491 21.23 -1.24 3.07
C ILE A 491 21.83 -2.58 2.68
N GLY A 492 20.97 -3.59 2.53
CA GLY A 492 21.36 -4.95 2.16
C GLY A 492 20.53 -5.49 1.01
N TYR A 493 20.77 -6.76 0.67
CA TYR A 493 20.15 -7.47 -0.47
C TYR A 493 20.38 -6.79 -1.82
N TRP A 494 21.31 -5.85 -1.88
CA TRP A 494 21.61 -5.04 -3.05
C TRP A 494 22.33 -5.86 -4.12
N THR A 495 21.60 -6.76 -4.77
CA THR A 495 22.09 -7.68 -5.79
C THR A 495 21.98 -7.13 -7.20
N ASP A 496 21.03 -6.24 -7.46
CA ASP A 496 20.86 -5.56 -8.74
C ASP A 496 21.83 -4.38 -8.88
N ALA A 497 22.73 -4.46 -9.87
CA ALA A 497 23.72 -3.41 -10.15
C ALA A 497 23.11 -2.14 -10.79
N GLN A 498 21.87 -2.19 -11.26
CA GLN A 498 21.17 -1.00 -11.75
C GLN A 498 20.53 -0.20 -10.61
N ALA A 499 20.32 -0.82 -9.45
CA ALA A 499 19.85 -0.12 -8.26
C ALA A 499 20.94 0.79 -7.70
N TRP A 500 20.57 1.98 -7.25
CA TRP A 500 21.50 2.95 -6.67
C TRP A 500 20.90 3.64 -5.45
N VAL A 501 21.76 4.23 -4.63
CA VAL A 501 21.33 4.87 -3.38
C VAL A 501 21.89 6.29 -3.30
N GLU A 502 21.16 7.18 -2.65
CA GLU A 502 21.57 8.56 -2.46
C GLU A 502 21.23 9.14 -1.10
N TRP A 503 22.00 10.15 -0.71
CA TRP A 503 21.76 10.96 0.48
C TRP A 503 21.87 12.43 0.13
N SER A 504 20.88 13.22 0.57
CA SER A 504 20.97 14.67 0.60
C SER A 504 21.45 15.15 1.97
N PHE A 505 22.37 16.11 1.98
CA PHE A 505 23.00 16.67 3.18
C PHE A 505 23.44 18.12 2.93
N LYS A 506 23.79 18.85 4.00
CA LYS A 506 24.40 20.18 3.91
C LYS A 506 25.86 20.11 4.34
N ILE A 507 26.73 20.85 3.65
CA ILE A 507 28.09 21.15 4.07
C ILE A 507 28.14 22.61 4.53
N ASP A 508 28.63 22.85 5.73
CA ASP A 508 28.80 24.19 6.31
C ASP A 508 30.17 24.80 6.00
N LYS A 509 31.20 23.95 5.82
CA LYS A 509 32.57 24.36 5.51
C LYS A 509 33.05 23.75 4.20
N PRO A 510 33.37 24.57 3.18
CA PRO A 510 34.06 24.11 1.97
C PRO A 510 35.38 23.41 2.32
N GLY A 511 35.76 22.42 1.52
CA GLY A 511 37.01 21.70 1.69
C GLY A 511 36.98 20.27 1.19
N LYS A 512 38.05 19.54 1.49
CA LYS A 512 38.23 18.15 1.10
C LYS A 512 37.80 17.22 2.23
N TYR A 513 36.84 16.35 1.98
CA TYR A 513 36.32 15.39 2.95
C TYR A 513 36.76 13.98 2.58
N GLU A 514 37.29 13.24 3.55
CA GLU A 514 37.49 11.79 3.43
C GLU A 514 36.15 11.11 3.65
N VAL A 515 35.77 10.22 2.72
CA VAL A 515 34.54 9.42 2.82
C VAL A 515 34.92 8.03 3.32
N LEU A 516 34.40 7.65 4.48
CA LEU A 516 34.48 6.29 5.00
C LEU A 516 33.10 5.64 4.89
N ALA A 517 33.07 4.33 4.73
CA ALA A 517 31.86 3.53 4.78
C ALA A 517 32.01 2.40 5.78
N GLU A 518 31.04 2.28 6.69
CA GLU A 518 30.87 1.07 7.50
C GLU A 518 30.09 0.05 6.69
N LEU A 519 30.75 -1.00 6.20
CA LEU A 519 30.14 -1.96 5.29
C LEU A 519 30.68 -3.38 5.48
N ALA A 520 29.94 -4.36 4.96
CA ALA A 520 30.30 -5.77 4.93
C ALA A 520 30.21 -6.32 3.51
N ILE A 521 31.20 -7.11 3.11
CA ILE A 521 31.37 -7.64 1.75
C ILE A 521 31.80 -9.10 1.86
N GLU A 522 31.02 -10.01 1.28
CA GLU A 522 31.42 -11.42 1.18
C GLU A 522 32.39 -11.64 0.02
N ALA A 523 32.04 -11.15 -1.17
CA ALA A 523 32.82 -11.37 -2.39
C ALA A 523 34.24 -10.80 -2.31
N GLU A 524 35.18 -11.41 -3.04
CA GLU A 524 36.59 -11.00 -3.04
C GLU A 524 36.78 -9.53 -3.45
N LYS A 525 35.98 -9.06 -4.41
CA LYS A 525 36.02 -7.70 -4.94
C LYS A 525 34.62 -7.22 -5.32
N THR A 526 34.37 -5.94 -5.12
CA THR A 526 33.19 -5.22 -5.63
C THR A 526 33.60 -3.83 -6.10
N ARG A 527 32.92 -3.31 -7.13
CA ARG A 527 33.18 -1.97 -7.67
C ARG A 527 31.90 -1.17 -7.88
N PHE A 528 31.99 0.11 -7.54
CA PHE A 528 30.92 1.08 -7.70
C PHE A 528 31.50 2.49 -7.88
N ARG A 529 30.64 3.46 -8.20
CA ARG A 529 30.99 4.87 -8.30
C ARG A 529 30.36 5.67 -7.18
N LEU A 530 31.15 6.51 -6.53
CA LEU A 530 30.66 7.66 -5.79
C LEU A 530 30.38 8.80 -6.77
N VAL A 531 29.17 9.34 -6.74
CA VAL A 531 28.75 10.42 -7.63
C VAL A 531 28.23 11.59 -6.81
N LEU A 532 28.85 12.75 -7.01
CA LEU A 532 28.46 14.05 -6.50
C LEU A 532 28.28 14.97 -7.72
N PRO A 533 27.37 15.96 -7.73
CA PRO A 533 27.26 16.88 -8.87
C PRO A 533 28.62 17.48 -9.27
N GLY A 534 29.06 17.20 -10.51
CA GLY A 534 30.36 17.64 -11.03
C GLY A 534 31.58 16.78 -10.65
N GLN A 535 31.43 15.74 -9.83
CA GLN A 535 32.51 14.84 -9.41
C GLN A 535 32.07 13.38 -9.43
N GLN A 536 32.89 12.50 -9.99
CA GLN A 536 32.66 11.05 -9.90
C GLN A 536 33.96 10.33 -9.60
N LYS A 537 33.87 9.25 -8.84
CA LYS A 537 35.01 8.43 -8.45
C LYS A 537 34.65 6.96 -8.43
N THR A 538 35.44 6.15 -9.13
CA THR A 538 35.36 4.70 -9.04
C THR A 538 36.03 4.21 -7.77
N VAL A 539 35.35 3.32 -7.05
CA VAL A 539 35.80 2.68 -5.82
C VAL A 539 35.78 1.17 -6.03
N GLU A 540 36.90 0.50 -5.73
CA GLU A 540 36.99 -0.95 -5.68
C GLU A 540 37.36 -1.37 -4.26
N LEU A 541 36.55 -2.24 -3.66
CA LEU A 541 36.75 -2.73 -2.30
C LEU A 541 36.94 -4.24 -2.30
N SER A 542 37.77 -4.72 -1.37
CA SER A 542 37.98 -6.14 -1.11
C SER A 542 37.08 -6.67 0.01
N SER A 543 36.87 -7.99 0.02
CA SER A 543 36.10 -8.72 1.04
C SER A 543 36.38 -8.28 2.47
N THR A 544 35.36 -8.30 3.31
CA THR A 544 35.44 -8.14 4.77
C THR A 544 35.30 -9.48 5.49
N GLY A 545 35.20 -10.59 4.75
CA GLY A 545 35.07 -11.95 5.28
C GLY A 545 33.64 -12.42 5.51
N GLY A 546 32.63 -11.68 5.03
CA GLY A 546 31.22 -12.10 5.08
C GLY A 546 30.25 -10.92 5.26
N TYR A 547 28.97 -11.16 4.99
CA TYR A 547 27.90 -10.13 5.02
C TYR A 547 27.57 -9.55 6.40
N SER A 548 28.09 -10.14 7.48
CA SER A 548 27.93 -9.65 8.86
C SER A 548 29.21 -9.03 9.43
N ASN A 549 30.32 -9.07 8.70
CA ASN A 549 31.61 -8.54 9.16
C ASN A 549 31.75 -7.07 8.74
N TYR A 550 31.11 -6.18 9.49
CA TYR A 550 31.16 -4.74 9.22
C TYR A 550 32.51 -4.14 9.60
N VAL A 551 33.11 -3.41 8.67
CA VAL A 551 34.36 -2.67 8.87
C VAL A 551 34.29 -1.31 8.18
N ASN A 552 35.08 -0.36 8.67
CA ASN A 552 35.25 0.93 8.01
C ASN A 552 36.25 0.80 6.85
N LYS A 553 35.80 1.10 5.63
CA LYS A 553 36.64 1.20 4.43
C LYS A 553 36.64 2.64 3.93
N SER A 554 37.81 3.15 3.54
CA SER A 554 37.89 4.42 2.82
C SER A 554 37.35 4.24 1.40
N LEU A 555 36.43 5.14 1.02
CA LEU A 555 35.97 5.31 -0.35
C LEU A 555 36.76 6.44 -1.07
N GLY A 556 37.66 7.08 -0.33
CA GLY A 556 38.52 8.17 -0.75
C GLY A 556 37.90 9.55 -0.53
N LYS A 557 38.52 10.56 -1.13
CA LYS A 557 38.19 11.98 -0.90
C LYS A 557 37.24 12.56 -1.93
N LEU A 558 36.37 13.47 -1.47
CA LEU A 558 35.51 14.35 -2.27
C LEU A 558 35.81 15.82 -1.95
N ASP A 559 35.68 16.69 -2.94
CA ASP A 559 35.91 18.13 -2.81
C ASP A 559 34.56 18.86 -2.72
N PHE A 560 34.45 19.87 -1.86
CA PHE A 560 33.26 20.71 -1.74
C PHE A 560 33.67 22.17 -1.84
N ASP A 561 33.43 22.78 -3.00
CA ASP A 561 33.92 24.13 -3.30
C ASP A 561 33.18 25.25 -2.56
N LYS A 562 31.97 24.96 -2.06
CA LYS A 562 31.12 25.91 -1.34
C LYS A 562 30.35 25.24 -0.22
N ALA A 563 29.89 26.04 0.75
CA ALA A 563 28.87 25.59 1.67
C ALA A 563 27.54 25.50 0.91
N GLY A 564 26.69 24.55 1.29
CA GLY A 564 25.40 24.35 0.65
C GLY A 564 24.90 22.92 0.73
N GLU A 565 23.82 22.68 -0.02
CA GLU A 565 23.19 21.37 -0.14
C GLU A 565 23.86 20.54 -1.23
N TYR A 566 24.03 19.26 -0.93
CA TYR A 566 24.68 18.28 -1.80
C TYR A 566 23.90 16.96 -1.76
N THR A 567 23.98 16.21 -2.87
CA THR A 567 23.48 14.84 -2.96
C THR A 567 24.63 13.92 -3.34
N LEU A 568 24.94 12.93 -2.50
CA LEU A 568 25.95 11.91 -2.76
C LEU A 568 25.26 10.60 -3.13
N GLN A 569 25.66 10.01 -4.24
CA GLN A 569 25.12 8.74 -4.74
C GLN A 569 26.19 7.65 -4.72
N ILE A 570 25.77 6.41 -4.45
CA ILE A 570 26.53 5.20 -4.75
C ILE A 570 25.83 4.47 -5.89
N ARG A 571 26.54 4.33 -7.01
CA ARG A 571 26.06 3.64 -8.22
C ARG A 571 26.94 2.42 -8.51
N PRO A 572 26.41 1.19 -8.46
CA PRO A 572 27.17 0.00 -8.82
C PRO A 572 27.70 0.07 -10.27
N GLU A 573 28.76 -0.68 -10.53
CA GLU A 573 29.26 -0.88 -11.90
C GLU A 573 28.81 -2.26 -12.39
N ASN A 574 27.93 -2.30 -13.39
CA ASN A 574 27.19 -3.52 -13.81
C ASN A 574 28.03 -4.81 -13.86
N ASP A 575 29.21 -4.76 -14.49
CA ASP A 575 30.03 -5.96 -14.71
C ASP A 575 30.99 -6.29 -13.55
N HIS A 576 31.06 -5.42 -12.55
CA HIS A 576 32.02 -5.51 -11.43
C HIS A 576 31.35 -5.38 -10.06
N TRP A 577 30.02 -5.28 -10.01
CA TRP A 577 29.26 -5.22 -8.78
C TRP A 577 29.21 -6.58 -8.12
N GLN A 578 29.49 -6.58 -6.82
CA GLN A 578 29.12 -7.66 -5.91
C GLN A 578 28.39 -7.05 -4.71
N PRO A 579 27.35 -7.71 -4.17
CA PRO A 579 26.52 -7.13 -3.13
C PRO A 579 27.32 -6.71 -1.89
N ILE A 580 26.92 -5.60 -1.29
CA ILE A 580 27.43 -5.13 -0.01
C ILE A 580 26.27 -4.92 0.96
N ASN A 581 26.55 -5.06 2.26
CA ASN A 581 25.69 -4.49 3.30
C ASN A 581 26.32 -3.20 3.79
N LEU A 582 25.63 -2.07 3.67
CA LEU A 582 26.15 -0.73 3.99
C LEU A 582 25.38 -0.13 5.18
N ARG A 583 26.06 0.18 6.30
CA ARG A 583 25.44 0.80 7.48
C ARG A 583 25.41 2.32 7.41
N GLN A 584 26.51 2.96 7.04
CA GLN A 584 26.60 4.42 6.99
C GLN A 584 27.78 4.88 6.13
N LEU A 585 27.71 6.16 5.73
CA LEU A 585 28.85 6.92 5.24
C LEU A 585 29.25 7.98 6.28
N GLU A 586 30.55 8.17 6.45
CA GLU A 586 31.11 9.24 7.27
C GLU A 586 31.93 10.17 6.37
N LEU A 587 31.62 11.46 6.41
CA LEU A 587 32.36 12.50 5.72
C LEU A 587 33.14 13.29 6.76
N ASN A 588 34.47 13.18 6.69
CA ASN A 588 35.40 13.80 7.63
C ASN A 588 36.21 14.91 6.95
N LEU A 589 36.02 16.17 7.35
CA LEU A 589 36.79 17.30 6.82
C LEU A 589 38.28 17.10 7.13
N GLN A 590 39.11 17.09 6.09
CA GLN A 590 40.54 16.84 6.24
C GLN A 590 41.34 18.15 6.42
N TYR A 591 40.98 19.21 5.68
CA TYR A 591 41.70 20.51 5.68
C TYR A 591 40.80 21.64 5.17
N THR A 592 40.89 22.83 5.76
CA THR A 592 40.34 24.07 5.18
C THR A 592 41.45 24.85 4.47
N GLU A 593 41.18 25.40 3.27
CA GLU A 593 42.16 26.16 2.48
C GLU A 593 42.75 27.41 3.18
N LYS A 594 42.30 27.76 4.39
CA LYS A 594 42.86 28.85 5.20
C LYS A 594 44.13 28.49 6.01
N GLU A 595 44.60 27.26 5.95
CA GLU A 595 45.83 26.82 6.66
C GLU A 595 47.03 26.60 5.72
N ARG A 596 47.00 27.17 4.51
CA ARG A 596 48.15 27.21 3.59
C ARG A 596 48.76 28.59 3.46
#